data_AF-A0A9C8E208-F1
#
_entry.id   AF-A0A9C8E208-F1
#
_cell.length_a   1.000
_cell.length_b   1.000
_cell.length_c   1.000
_cell.angle_alpha   90.00
_cell.angle_beta   90.00
_cell.angle_gamma   90.00
#
_symmetry.space_group_name_H-M   'P 1'
#
loop_
_entity.id
_entity.type
_entity.pdbx_description
1 polymer ?
#
loop_
_entity_poly.entity_id
_entity_poly.type
_entity_poly.pdbx_seq_one_letter_code
_entity_poly.pdbx_strand_id
1 'polypeptide(L)'
;MDTLLVELETEGLNRLNQGDIEQAANIFAKIVSKLPDYEHGMCFYDLAGCLEDLGNFEKAEENYLAAIKYDPDDLIRLGGYASFLYLHGDPKKAFDAHLHLLFLESERGQTEDVENTTLAVKALGKRLGLSENEVERKINEQVS
;
A
#
# COMPACT_ATOMS: atom_id res chain seq x y z
N MET A 1 -15.32 -1.65 22.19
CA MET A 1 -13.92 -1.79 21.77
C MET A 1 -13.34 -2.94 22.56
N ASP A 2 -12.84 -3.98 21.91
CA ASP A 2 -12.20 -5.11 22.59
C ASP A 2 -10.83 -4.66 23.10
N THR A 3 -10.72 -4.42 24.41
CA THR A 3 -9.49 -3.91 25.06
C THR A 3 -8.27 -4.79 24.75
N LEU A 4 -8.48 -6.09 24.52
CA LEU A 4 -7.42 -7.02 24.18
C LEU A 4 -6.80 -6.74 22.80
N LEU A 5 -7.60 -6.30 21.82
CA LEU A 5 -7.09 -6.02 20.47
C LEU A 5 -6.29 -4.72 20.44
N VAL A 6 -6.72 -3.70 21.19
CA VAL A 6 -5.98 -2.44 21.35
C VAL A 6 -4.61 -2.68 22.01
N GLU A 7 -4.57 -3.54 23.04
CA GLU A 7 -3.31 -3.92 23.70
C GLU A 7 -2.37 -4.68 22.74
N LEU A 8 -2.92 -5.61 21.95
CA LEU A 8 -2.14 -6.33 20.93
C LEU A 8 -1.61 -5.39 19.86
N GLU A 9 -2.43 -4.49 19.34
CA GLU A 9 -2.01 -3.49 18.35
C GLU A 9 -0.85 -2.63 18.89
N THR A 10 -1.01 -2.12 20.12
CA THR A 10 0.02 -1.32 20.80
C THR A 10 1.33 -2.10 20.93
N GLU A 11 1.26 -3.37 21.34
CA GLU A 11 2.45 -4.23 21.42
C GLU A 11 3.07 -4.49 20.04
N GLY A 12 2.26 -4.71 18.99
CA GLY A 12 2.73 -4.88 17.62
C GLY A 12 3.52 -3.67 17.13
N LEU A 13 2.98 -2.47 17.34
CA LEU A 13 3.65 -1.20 17.01
C LEU A 13 4.93 -0.99 17.83
N ASN A 14 4.93 -1.37 19.11
CA ASN A 14 6.14 -1.31 19.94
C ASN A 14 7.25 -2.25 19.42
N ARG A 15 6.89 -3.44 18.93
CA ARG A 15 7.85 -4.36 18.31
C ARG A 15 8.44 -3.80 17.02
N LEU A 16 7.62 -3.17 16.18
CA LEU A 16 8.11 -2.44 15.00
C LEU A 16 9.13 -1.36 15.38
N ASN A 17 8.81 -0.52 16.38
CA ASN A 17 9.71 0.53 16.86
C ASN A 17 11.04 -0.01 17.43
N GLN A 18 11.06 -1.26 17.88
CA GLN A 18 12.27 -1.96 18.34
C GLN A 18 13.03 -2.68 17.22
N GLY A 19 12.48 -2.71 16.00
CA GLY A 19 13.02 -3.48 14.88
C GLY A 19 12.75 -4.99 14.96
N ASP A 20 11.87 -5.42 15.86
CA ASP A 20 11.49 -6.83 16.03
C ASP A 20 10.33 -7.18 15.09
N ILE A 21 10.63 -7.19 13.80
CA ILE A 21 9.65 -7.32 12.72
C ILE A 21 8.93 -8.68 12.78
N GLU A 22 9.63 -9.76 13.15
CA GLU A 22 9.01 -11.09 13.27
C GLU A 22 7.94 -11.12 14.38
N GLN A 23 8.22 -10.52 15.55
CA GLN A 23 7.20 -10.47 16.61
C GLN A 23 6.04 -9.56 16.23
N ALA A 24 6.31 -8.41 15.61
CA ALA A 24 5.27 -7.52 15.10
C ALA A 24 4.32 -8.26 14.12
N ALA A 25 4.88 -8.93 13.11
CA ALA A 25 4.11 -9.73 12.15
C ALA A 25 3.22 -10.76 12.85
N ASN A 26 3.77 -11.49 13.83
CA ASN A 26 3.01 -12.48 14.59
C ASN A 26 1.85 -11.88 15.40
N ILE A 27 2.01 -10.64 15.88
CA ILE A 27 0.97 -9.94 16.62
C ILE A 27 -0.13 -9.46 15.69
N PHE A 28 0.21 -8.78 14.59
CA PHE A 28 -0.78 -8.34 13.61
C PHE A 28 -1.53 -9.52 12.98
N ALA A 29 -0.84 -10.63 12.67
CA ALA A 29 -1.45 -11.87 12.22
C ALA A 29 -2.50 -12.42 13.22
N LYS A 30 -2.25 -12.30 14.53
CA LYS A 30 -3.23 -12.67 15.55
C LYS A 30 -4.45 -11.76 15.52
N ILE A 31 -4.26 -10.44 15.36
CA ILE A 31 -5.37 -9.48 15.31
C ILE A 31 -6.25 -9.78 14.10
N VAL A 32 -5.68 -9.85 12.89
CA VAL A 32 -6.45 -10.11 11.66
C VAL A 32 -7.13 -11.48 11.68
N SER A 33 -6.55 -12.48 12.35
CA SER A 33 -7.20 -13.80 12.51
C SER A 33 -8.41 -13.79 13.45
N LYS A 34 -8.42 -12.89 14.44
CA LYS A 34 -9.50 -12.78 15.43
C LYS A 34 -10.62 -11.87 14.96
N LEU A 35 -10.25 -10.71 14.41
CA LEU A 35 -11.19 -9.69 13.94
C LEU A 35 -10.59 -9.00 12.68
N PRO A 36 -10.84 -9.54 11.48
CA PRO A 36 -10.29 -9.01 10.23
C PRO A 36 -10.62 -7.54 9.95
N ASP A 37 -11.80 -7.07 10.37
CA ASP A 37 -12.29 -5.72 10.15
C ASP A 37 -11.94 -4.73 11.29
N TYR A 38 -11.11 -5.14 12.26
CA TYR A 38 -10.61 -4.28 13.32
C TYR A 38 -9.96 -3.02 12.74
N GLU A 39 -10.42 -1.85 13.20
CA GLU A 39 -9.99 -0.52 12.70
C GLU A 39 -9.98 -0.45 11.17
N HIS A 40 -11.07 -0.91 10.56
CA HIS A 40 -11.22 -0.98 9.10
C HIS A 40 -10.06 -1.73 8.43
N GLY A 41 -9.61 -2.83 9.03
CA GLY A 41 -8.55 -3.69 8.49
C GLY A 41 -7.16 -3.07 8.51
N MET A 42 -6.88 -2.07 9.36
CA MET A 42 -5.56 -1.43 9.45
C MET A 42 -4.43 -2.43 9.70
N CYS A 43 -4.64 -3.44 10.54
CA CYS A 43 -3.62 -4.46 10.82
C CYS A 43 -3.26 -5.33 9.61
N PHE A 44 -4.06 -5.36 8.54
CA PHE A 44 -3.63 -5.98 7.29
C PHE A 44 -2.49 -5.18 6.64
N TYR A 45 -2.53 -3.84 6.70
CA TYR A 45 -1.47 -3.00 6.17
C TYR A 45 -0.17 -3.15 6.97
N ASP A 46 -0.26 -3.12 8.30
CA ASP A 46 0.92 -3.29 9.17
C ASP A 46 1.54 -4.68 9.00
N LEU A 47 0.70 -5.72 8.89
CA LEU A 47 1.17 -7.08 8.59
C LEU A 47 1.83 -7.17 7.21
N ALA A 48 1.28 -6.49 6.20
CA ALA A 48 1.86 -6.46 4.86
C ALA A 48 3.27 -5.87 4.87
N GLY A 49 3.45 -4.71 5.53
CA GLY A 49 4.77 -4.08 5.68
C GLY A 49 5.77 -4.98 6.43
N CYS A 50 5.34 -5.63 7.52
CA CYS A 50 6.21 -6.59 8.20
C CYS A 50 6.62 -7.76 7.29
N LEU A 51 5.68 -8.28 6.48
CA LEU A 51 5.95 -9.37 5.56
C LEU A 51 6.88 -8.94 4.41
N GLU A 52 6.75 -7.71 3.93
CA GLU A 52 7.67 -7.11 2.95
C GLU A 52 9.10 -7.04 3.51
N ASP A 53 9.27 -6.49 4.72
CA ASP A 53 10.57 -6.40 5.40
C ASP A 53 11.22 -7.77 5.64
N LEU A 54 10.39 -8.80 5.87
CA LEU A 54 10.82 -10.20 6.03
C LEU A 54 11.05 -10.91 4.67
N GLY A 55 10.81 -10.24 3.54
CA GLY A 55 10.99 -10.79 2.20
C GLY A 55 9.91 -11.78 1.76
N ASN A 56 8.78 -11.82 2.45
CA ASN A 56 7.64 -12.68 2.13
C ASN A 56 6.65 -11.96 1.21
N PHE A 57 7.11 -11.65 -0.01
CA PHE A 57 6.42 -10.75 -0.92
C PHE A 57 5.04 -11.26 -1.36
N GLU A 58 4.86 -12.56 -1.56
CA GLU A 58 3.56 -13.11 -1.94
C GLU A 58 2.51 -12.84 -0.85
N LYS A 59 2.86 -13.09 0.43
CA LYS A 59 1.95 -12.79 1.53
C LYS A 59 1.81 -11.30 1.79
N ALA A 60 2.85 -10.50 1.56
CA ALA A 60 2.75 -9.05 1.65
C ALA A 60 1.71 -8.52 0.66
N GLU A 61 1.75 -8.96 -0.61
CA GLU A 61 0.76 -8.57 -1.64
C GLU A 61 -0.67 -8.95 -1.21
N GLU A 62 -0.89 -10.16 -0.69
CA GLU A 62 -2.19 -10.61 -0.20
C GLU A 62 -2.74 -9.68 0.91
N ASN A 63 -1.88 -9.26 1.84
CA ASN A 63 -2.27 -8.43 2.97
C ASN A 63 -2.46 -6.95 2.56
N TYR A 64 -1.66 -6.42 1.64
CA TYR A 64 -1.91 -5.09 1.07
C TYR A 64 -3.27 -5.01 0.36
N LEU A 65 -3.59 -6.02 -0.46
CA LEU A 65 -4.89 -6.11 -1.14
C LEU A 65 -6.05 -6.25 -0.14
N ALA A 66 -5.86 -6.99 0.95
CA ALA A 66 -6.84 -7.08 2.03
C ALA A 66 -7.07 -5.71 2.69
N ALA A 67 -6.01 -4.96 2.99
CA ALA A 67 -6.11 -3.63 3.60
C ALA A 67 -6.86 -2.62 2.71
N ILE A 68 -6.56 -2.60 1.42
CA ILE A 68 -7.24 -1.73 0.43
C ILE A 68 -8.71 -2.10 0.28
N LYS A 69 -9.07 -3.38 0.42
CA LYS A 69 -10.47 -3.80 0.33
C LYS A 69 -11.36 -3.16 1.42
N TYR A 70 -10.80 -2.87 2.59
CA TYR A 70 -11.55 -2.26 3.69
C TYR A 70 -11.69 -0.74 3.55
N ASP A 71 -10.67 -0.08 3.02
CA ASP A 71 -10.72 1.34 2.67
C ASP A 71 -10.06 1.56 1.30
N PRO A 72 -10.85 1.50 0.21
CA PRO A 72 -10.33 1.58 -1.16
C PRO A 72 -9.75 2.94 -1.53
N ASP A 73 -10.10 4.00 -0.79
CA ASP A 73 -9.70 5.37 -1.11
C ASP A 73 -8.65 5.92 -0.10
N ASP A 74 -8.12 5.07 0.79
CA ASP A 74 -7.04 5.42 1.71
C ASP A 74 -5.72 5.54 0.93
N LEU A 75 -5.27 6.78 0.72
CA LEU A 75 -4.04 7.08 -0.03
C LEU A 75 -2.80 6.48 0.61
N ILE A 76 -2.77 6.30 1.94
CA ILE A 76 -1.63 5.71 2.63
C ILE A 76 -1.53 4.23 2.24
N ARG A 77 -2.66 3.51 2.25
CA ARG A 77 -2.71 2.09 1.88
C ARG A 77 -2.43 1.87 0.40
N LEU A 78 -3.03 2.70 -0.45
CA LEU A 78 -2.79 2.67 -1.89
C LEU A 78 -1.33 3.00 -2.24
N GLY A 79 -0.76 4.04 -1.61
CA GLY A 79 0.62 4.44 -1.79
C GLY A 79 1.61 3.37 -1.30
N GLY A 80 1.34 2.76 -0.16
CA GLY A 80 2.14 1.63 0.34
C GLY A 80 2.11 0.44 -0.62
N TYR A 81 0.93 0.05 -1.10
CA TYR A 81 0.81 -1.05 -2.06
C TYR A 81 1.45 -0.72 -3.42
N ALA A 82 1.28 0.51 -3.91
CA ALA A 82 1.91 0.98 -5.14
C ALA A 82 3.44 0.91 -5.01
N SER A 83 3.99 1.35 -3.88
CA SER A 83 5.42 1.29 -3.57
C SER A 83 5.94 -0.15 -3.50
N PHE A 84 5.22 -1.03 -2.80
CA PHE A 84 5.51 -2.46 -2.76
C PHE A 84 5.58 -3.05 -4.18
N LEU A 85 4.58 -2.77 -5.03
CA LEU A 85 4.57 -3.25 -6.41
C LEU A 85 5.72 -2.67 -7.24
N TYR A 86 6.12 -1.41 -7.00
CA TYR A 86 7.25 -0.77 -7.70
C TYR A 86 8.57 -1.51 -7.43
N LEU A 87 8.80 -1.87 -6.17
CA LEU A 87 10.03 -2.48 -5.70
C LEU A 87 10.08 -3.99 -5.96
N HIS A 88 8.98 -4.68 -5.71
CA HIS A 88 8.94 -6.15 -5.62
C HIS A 88 7.96 -6.80 -6.60
N GLY A 89 7.02 -6.03 -7.15
CA GLY A 89 5.93 -6.53 -7.98
C GLY A 89 6.15 -6.46 -9.48
N ASP A 90 5.07 -6.77 -10.20
CA ASP A 90 5.00 -6.67 -11.64
C ASP A 90 4.94 -5.18 -12.07
N PRO A 91 5.80 -4.72 -13.00
CA PRO A 91 5.82 -3.31 -13.41
C PRO A 91 4.51 -2.79 -14.02
N LYS A 92 3.70 -3.66 -14.64
CA LYS A 92 2.39 -3.27 -15.17
C LYS A 92 1.41 -3.05 -14.02
N LYS A 93 1.38 -3.94 -13.03
CA LYS A 93 0.59 -3.73 -11.80
C LYS A 93 1.00 -2.46 -11.08
N ALA A 94 2.31 -2.23 -10.92
CA ALA A 94 2.83 -1.02 -10.29
C ALA A 94 2.38 0.24 -11.04
N PHE A 95 2.43 0.22 -12.38
CA PHE A 95 2.00 1.34 -13.21
C PHE A 95 0.51 1.64 -13.04
N ASP A 96 -0.32 0.59 -13.06
CA ASP A 96 -1.77 0.75 -12.89
C ASP A 96 -2.13 1.23 -11.47
N ALA A 97 -1.42 0.75 -10.44
CA ALA A 97 -1.61 1.19 -9.05
C ALA A 97 -1.23 2.67 -8.87
N HIS A 98 -0.09 3.11 -9.40
CA HIS A 98 0.31 4.52 -9.34
C HIS A 98 -0.62 5.43 -10.15
N LEU A 99 -1.16 4.97 -11.29
CA LEU A 99 -2.17 5.73 -12.03
C LEU A 99 -3.44 5.92 -11.21
N HIS A 100 -3.88 4.88 -10.50
CA HIS A 100 -5.06 4.98 -9.64
C HIS A 100 -4.81 5.90 -8.44
N LEU A 101 -3.63 5.80 -7.81
CA LEU A 101 -3.22 6.69 -6.73
C LEU A 101 -3.20 8.16 -7.20
N LEU A 102 -2.56 8.43 -8.34
CA LEU A 102 -2.46 9.77 -8.92
C LEU A 102 -3.83 10.42 -9.16
N PHE A 103 -4.80 9.62 -9.62
CA PHE A 103 -6.16 10.07 -9.80
C PHE A 103 -6.77 10.59 -8.50
N LEU A 104 -6.69 9.80 -7.42
CA LEU A 104 -7.26 10.16 -6.13
C LEU A 104 -6.53 11.32 -5.45
N GLU A 105 -5.21 11.42 -5.59
CA GLU A 105 -4.43 12.56 -5.10
C GLU A 105 -4.83 13.86 -5.82
N SER A 106 -5.04 13.78 -7.14
CA SER A 106 -5.46 14.91 -7.98
C SER A 106 -6.85 15.42 -7.60
N GLU A 107 -7.80 14.50 -7.37
CA GLU A 107 -9.17 14.83 -6.90
C GLU A 107 -9.17 15.53 -5.52
N ARG A 108 -8.17 15.23 -4.67
CA ARG A 108 -8.04 15.79 -3.31
C ARG A 108 -7.23 17.09 -3.25
N GLY A 109 -6.59 17.50 -4.35
CA GLY A 109 -5.80 18.73 -4.44
C GLY A 109 -4.46 18.69 -3.69
N GLN A 110 -3.89 17.50 -3.45
CA GLN A 110 -2.59 17.33 -2.79
C GLN A 110 -1.46 17.51 -3.81
N THR A 111 -0.67 18.59 -3.73
CA THR A 111 0.27 18.92 -4.83
C THR A 111 1.60 18.18 -4.77
N GLU A 112 2.14 17.89 -3.58
CA GLU A 112 3.45 17.24 -3.43
C GLU A 112 3.41 15.75 -3.81
N ASP A 113 2.38 15.03 -3.34
CA ASP A 113 2.22 13.61 -3.64
C ASP A 113 1.94 13.38 -5.13
N VAL A 114 1.15 14.25 -5.76
CA VAL A 114 0.88 14.22 -7.22
C VAL A 114 2.16 14.30 -8.05
N GLU A 115 3.13 15.15 -7.67
CA GLU A 115 4.39 15.26 -8.40
C GLU A 115 5.21 13.97 -8.32
N ASN A 116 5.33 13.40 -7.12
CA ASN A 116 6.06 12.15 -6.88
C ASN A 116 5.41 10.97 -7.62
N THR A 117 4.09 10.83 -7.52
CA THR A 117 3.33 9.77 -8.20
C THR A 117 3.41 9.93 -9.72
N THR A 118 3.35 11.16 -10.24
CA THR A 118 3.53 11.44 -11.68
C THR A 118 4.91 10.99 -12.18
N LEU A 119 5.97 11.25 -11.42
CA LEU A 119 7.33 10.80 -11.77
C LEU A 119 7.41 9.27 -11.79
N ALA A 120 6.81 8.60 -10.80
CA ALA A 120 6.75 7.14 -10.75
C ALA A 120 6.00 6.54 -11.95
N VAL A 121 4.84 7.10 -12.32
CA VAL A 121 4.07 6.70 -13.52
C VAL A 121 4.90 6.85 -14.79
N LYS A 122 5.61 7.98 -14.97
CA LYS A 122 6.49 8.20 -16.13
C LYS A 122 7.64 7.20 -16.18
N ALA A 123 8.30 6.94 -15.06
CA ALA A 123 9.38 5.97 -14.97
C ALA A 123 8.91 4.54 -15.30
N LEU A 124 7.77 4.13 -14.75
CA LEU A 124 7.16 2.83 -15.01
C LEU A 124 6.67 2.70 -16.46
N GLY A 125 6.07 3.75 -17.03
CA GLY A 125 5.66 3.76 -18.43
C GLY A 125 6.83 3.55 -19.38
N LYS A 126 7.96 4.22 -19.12
CA LYS A 126 9.22 3.99 -19.84
C LYS A 126 9.73 2.55 -19.67
N ARG A 127 9.67 2.00 -18.46
CA ARG A 127 10.07 0.61 -18.17
C ARG A 127 9.20 -0.40 -18.94
N LEU A 128 7.93 -0.07 -19.17
CA LEU A 128 6.98 -0.85 -19.96
C LEU A 128 7.11 -0.64 -21.48
N GLY A 129 7.99 0.25 -21.94
CA GLY A 129 8.16 0.57 -23.36
C GLY A 129 7.07 1.47 -23.94
N LEU A 130 6.29 2.15 -23.10
CA LEU A 130 5.33 3.16 -23.53
C LEU A 130 6.04 4.46 -23.94
N SER A 131 5.52 5.12 -24.96
CA SER A 131 5.95 6.46 -25.33
C SER A 131 5.46 7.50 -24.31
N GLU A 132 6.15 8.65 -24.23
CA GLU A 132 5.75 9.76 -23.34
C GLU A 132 4.30 10.19 -23.60
N ASN A 133 3.91 10.32 -24.88
CA ASN A 133 2.53 10.66 -25.27
C ASN A 133 1.49 9.64 -24.79
N GLU A 134 1.83 8.34 -24.81
CA GLU A 134 0.92 7.30 -24.30
C GLU A 134 0.74 7.38 -22.79
N VAL A 135 1.82 7.67 -22.06
CA VAL A 135 1.78 7.85 -20.61
C VAL A 135 0.98 9.10 -20.24
N GLU A 136 1.26 10.23 -20.89
CA GLU A 136 0.54 11.49 -20.67
C GLU A 136 -0.95 11.35 -20.97
N ARG A 137 -1.30 10.68 -22.07
CA ARG A 137 -2.70 10.38 -22.38
C ARG A 137 -3.35 9.58 -21.26
N LYS A 138 -2.69 8.54 -20.73
CA LYS A 138 -3.23 7.72 -19.64
C LYS A 138 -3.40 8.51 -18.34
N ILE A 139 -2.48 9.41 -18.03
CA ILE A 139 -2.63 10.32 -16.87
C ILE A 139 -3.86 11.21 -17.07
N ASN A 140 -3.96 11.86 -18.23
CA ASN A 140 -5.06 12.77 -18.52
C ASN A 140 -6.43 12.07 -18.58
N GLU A 141 -6.49 10.84 -19.11
CA GLU A 141 -7.72 10.02 -19.17
C GLU A 141 -8.25 9.66 -17.78
N GLN A 142 -7.38 9.58 -16.77
CA GLN A 142 -7.79 9.25 -15.40
C GLN A 142 -8.22 10.50 -14.63
N VAL A 143 -7.55 11.64 -14.83
CA VAL A 143 -7.74 12.87 -14.03
C VAL A 143 -8.77 13.86 -14.63
N SER A 144 -9.46 13.50 -15.73
CA SER A 144 -10.49 14.34 -16.39
C SER A 144 -11.91 13.95 -15.98
#